data_AF-A0A2I0R5K5-F1
#
_entry.id   AF-A0A2I0R5K5-F1
#
_cell.length_a   1.000
_cell.length_b   1.000
_cell.length_c   1.000
_cell.angle_alpha   90.00
_cell.angle_beta   90.00
_cell.angle_gamma   90.00
#
_symmetry.space_group_name_H-M   'P 1'
#
loop_
_entity.id
_entity.type
_entity.pdbx_description
1 polymer ?
#
loop_
_entity_poly.entity_id
_entity_poly.type
_entity_poly.pdbx_seq_one_letter_code
_entity_poly.pdbx_strand_id
1 'polypeptide(L)' 'MKKTIQLVFPHQLFEESELLHNKNEIILIEEHLFFKQYKFHKQKVAFHRATMKGYAAYLTAQKKKRLLY' A
#
# COMPACT_ATOMS: atom_id res chain seq x y z
N MET A 1 -2.52 -19.37 -17.40
CA MET A 1 -1.39 -18.88 -16.57
C MET A 1 -1.96 -18.27 -15.29
N LYS A 2 -1.49 -18.67 -14.09
CA LYS A 2 -1.91 -18.03 -12.83
C LYS A 2 -1.22 -16.67 -12.72
N LYS A 3 -2.00 -15.60 -12.58
CA LYS A 3 -1.49 -14.29 -12.18
C LYS A 3 -1.40 -14.26 -10.66
N THR A 4 -0.23 -13.93 -10.14
CA THR A 4 -0.01 -13.68 -8.72
C THR A 4 -0.06 -12.19 -8.48
N ILE A 5 -0.87 -11.76 -7.53
CA ILE A 5 -0.97 -10.37 -7.08
C ILE A 5 -0.47 -10.27 -5.65
N GLN A 6 0.10 -9.13 -5.29
CA GLN A 6 0.58 -8.85 -3.95
C GLN A 6 -0.28 -7.76 -3.32
N LEU A 7 -0.78 -8.04 -2.13
CA LEU A 7 -1.53 -7.08 -1.34
C LEU A 7 -0.59 -6.45 -0.33
N VAL A 8 -0.57 -5.12 -0.26
CA VAL A 8 0.23 -4.35 0.69
C VAL A 8 -0.71 -3.52 1.54
N PHE A 9 -0.64 -3.74 2.84
CA PHE A 9 -1.43 -3.02 3.83
C PHE A 9 -0.70 -1.76 4.33
N PRO A 10 -1.41 -0.80 4.97
CA PRO A 10 -0.83 0.47 5.40
C PRO A 10 0.33 0.35 6.40
N HIS A 11 0.48 -0.81 7.05
CA HIS A 11 1.55 -1.11 8.02
C HIS A 11 2.74 -1.85 7.40
N GLN A 12 2.68 -2.21 6.10
CA GLN A 12 3.70 -2.99 5.39
C GLN A 12 4.54 -2.15 4.41
N LEU A 13 4.56 -0.83 4.60
CA LEU A 13 5.22 0.13 3.70
C LEU A 13 6.73 0.17 3.94
N PHE A 14 7.42 -0.94 3.70
CA PHE A 14 8.86 -1.07 3.89
C PHE A 14 9.63 -0.88 2.58
N GLU A 15 10.79 -0.21 2.66
CA GLU A 15 11.69 -0.02 1.53
C GLU A 15 12.34 -1.35 1.10
N GLU A 16 12.79 -2.14 2.07
CA GLU A 16 13.23 -3.52 1.86
C GLU A 16 12.11 -4.47 2.28
N SER A 17 11.56 -5.20 1.30
CA SER A 17 10.53 -6.19 1.54
C SER A 17 10.60 -7.28 0.50
N GLU A 18 10.42 -8.53 0.93
CA GLU A 18 10.33 -9.69 0.03
C GLU A 18 9.21 -9.53 -1.01
N LEU A 19 8.18 -8.75 -0.67
CA LEU A 19 7.09 -8.41 -1.58
C LEU A 19 7.63 -7.69 -2.83
N LEU A 20 8.66 -6.86 -2.67
CA LEU A 20 9.24 -6.08 -3.76
C LEU A 20 10.19 -6.87 -4.65
N HIS A 21 10.67 -8.04 -4.24
CA HIS A 21 11.61 -8.84 -5.05
C HIS A 21 10.92 -9.51 -6.25
N ASN A 22 9.61 -9.71 -6.17
CA ASN A 22 8.85 -10.32 -7.25
C ASN A 22 8.30 -9.24 -8.22
N LYS A 23 8.28 -9.53 -9.52
CA LYS A 23 7.72 -8.64 -10.56
C LYS A 23 6.19 -8.70 -10.64
N ASN A 24 5.52 -9.02 -9.54
CA ASN A 24 4.08 -9.17 -9.47
C ASN A 24 3.41 -7.79 -9.38
N GLU A 25 2.13 -7.72 -9.77
CA GLU A 25 1.32 -6.50 -9.59
C GLU A 25 1.09 -6.29 -8.09
N ILE A 26 1.41 -5.08 -7.60
CA ILE A 26 1.25 -4.69 -6.19
C ILE A 26 -0.01 -3.84 -6.06
N ILE A 27 -0.89 -4.24 -5.15
CA ILE A 27 -2.12 -3.52 -4.82
C ILE A 27 -1.99 -3.02 -3.38
N LEU A 28 -2.03 -1.70 -3.22
CA LEU A 28 -2.09 -1.02 -1.93
C LEU A 28 -3.55 -0.90 -1.50
N ILE A 29 -3.90 -1.44 -0.33
CA ILE A 29 -5.30 -1.45 0.14
C ILE A 29 -5.47 -0.47 1.31
N GLU A 30 -6.44 0.44 1.19
CA GLU A 30 -6.96 1.19 2.34
C GLU A 30 -7.84 0.28 3.18
N GLU A 31 -7.29 -0.26 4.26
CA GLU A 31 -8.01 -1.23 5.08
C GLU A 31 -9.13 -0.57 5.91
N HIS A 32 -10.36 -1.07 5.73
CA HIS A 32 -11.59 -0.54 6.34
C HIS A 32 -11.48 -0.31 7.85
N LEU A 33 -10.71 -1.16 8.53
CA LEU A 33 -10.53 -1.13 9.97
C LEU A 33 -9.93 0.20 10.46
N PHE A 34 -8.99 0.78 9.70
CA PHE A 34 -8.36 2.06 10.03
C PHE A 34 -9.21 3.29 9.72
N PHE A 35 -10.22 3.16 8.85
CA PHE A 35 -10.98 4.31 8.34
C PHE A 35 -12.44 4.35 8.79
N LYS A 36 -13.04 3.22 9.10
CA LYS A 36 -14.49 3.10 9.31
C LYS A 36 -14.89 2.29 10.54
N GLN A 37 -14.11 1.29 10.94
CA GLN A 37 -14.46 0.46 12.10
C GLN A 37 -14.19 1.17 13.44
N TYR A 38 -13.09 1.91 13.53
CA TYR A 38 -12.71 2.64 14.75
C TYR A 38 -12.54 4.13 14.48
N LYS A 39 -12.95 4.98 15.44
CA LYS A 39 -12.76 6.43 15.41
C LYS A 39 -11.31 6.78 15.75
N PHE A 40 -10.38 6.49 14.84
CA PHE A 40 -8.99 6.91 15.00
C PHE A 40 -8.86 8.44 14.95
N HIS A 41 -7.81 8.94 15.60
CA HIS A 41 -7.49 10.37 15.56
C HIS A 41 -7.26 10.84 14.12
N LYS A 42 -7.84 11.99 13.73
CA LYS A 42 -7.79 12.49 12.35
C LYS A 42 -6.37 12.59 11.81
N GLN A 43 -5.41 12.98 12.65
CA GLN A 43 -3.99 13.07 12.27
C GLN A 43 -3.40 11.70 11.91
N LYS A 44 -3.76 10.64 12.65
CA LYS A 44 -3.32 9.26 12.35
C LYS A 44 -3.86 8.78 11.00
N VAL A 45 -5.14 9.06 10.73
CA VAL A 45 -5.78 8.72 9.46
C VAL A 45 -5.16 9.48 8.28
N ALA A 46 -4.93 10.79 8.46
CA ALA A 46 -4.25 11.61 7.44
C ALA A 46 -2.83 11.12 7.18
N PHE A 47 -2.09 10.78 8.24
CA PHE A 47 -0.74 10.23 8.15
C PHE A 47 -0.71 8.91 7.38
N HIS A 48 -1.57 7.94 7.69
CA HIS A 48 -1.66 6.68 6.95
C HIS A 48 -1.91 6.89 5.45
N ARG A 49 -2.81 7.81 5.08
CA ARG A 49 -3.06 8.11 3.65
C ARG A 49 -1.86 8.76 2.99
N ALA A 50 -1.19 9.67 3.68
CA ALA A 50 -0.01 10.35 3.17
C ALA A 50 1.14 9.35 2.94
N THR A 51 1.40 8.45 3.89
CA THR A 51 2.45 7.43 3.75
C THR A 51 2.11 6.43 2.65
N MET A 52 0.86 5.97 2.53
CA MET A 52 0.44 5.08 1.44
C MET A 52 0.63 5.73 0.07
N LYS A 53 0.27 7.01 -0.09
CA LYS A 53 0.51 7.75 -1.34
C LYS A 53 1.98 7.95 -1.64
N GLY A 54 2.80 8.25 -0.62
CA GLY A 54 4.24 8.34 -0.75
C GLY A 54 4.86 7.03 -1.22
N TYR A 55 4.44 5.92 -0.61
CA TYR A 55 4.90 4.59 -0.99
C TYR A 55 4.46 4.21 -2.42
N ALA A 56 3.22 4.53 -2.79
CA ALA A 56 2.72 4.34 -4.15
C ALA A 56 3.56 5.09 -5.20
N ALA A 57 3.96 6.34 -4.90
CA ALA A 57 4.84 7.12 -5.75
C ALA A 57 6.23 6.49 -5.85
N TYR A 58 6.79 6.04 -4.73
CA TYR A 58 8.05 5.30 -4.67
C TYR A 58 8.03 4.03 -5.56
N LEU A 59 6.98 3.21 -5.47
CA LEU A 59 6.83 2.01 -6.31
C LEU A 59 6.67 2.34 -7.81
N THR A 60 5.97 3.44 -8.11
CA THR A 60 5.76 3.89 -9.49
C THR A 60 7.06 4.39 -10.11
N ALA A 61 7.87 5.13 -9.37
CA ALA A 61 9.20 5.55 -9.81
C ALA A 61 10.12 4.36 -10.14
N GLN A 62 9.96 3.25 -9.41
CA GLN A 62 10.65 1.98 -9.67
C GLN A 62 10.04 1.12 -10.81
N LYS A 63 9.05 1.63 -11.56
CA LYS A 63 8.32 0.93 -12.64
C LYS A 63 7.58 -0.35 -12.20
N LYS A 64 7.21 -0.51 -10.92
CA LYS A 64 6.54 -1.73 -10.37
C LYS A 64 5.00 -1.78 -10.45
N LYS A 65 4.36 -0.79 -11.08
CA LYS A 65 2.98 -0.73 -11.63
C LYS A 65 1.73 -0.91 -10.72
N ARG A 66 0.78 -0.02 -11.04
CA ARG A 66 -0.70 0.09 -10.93
C ARG A 66 -1.42 -0.04 -9.58
N LEU A 67 -2.05 1.09 -9.20
CA LEU A 67 -2.91 1.29 -8.02
C LEU A 67 -4.40 1.00 -8.34
N LEU A 68 -5.10 0.39 -7.38
CA LEU A 68 -6.56 0.40 -7.27
C LEU A 68 -6.90 0.91 -5.87
N TYR A 69 -7.81 1.88 -5.79
CA TYR A 69 -8.33 2.46 -4.54
C TYR A 69 -9.53 1.65 -4.04
#